data_AF-A0A510UNN2-F1
#
_entry.id   AF-A0A510UNN2-F1
#
_cell.length_a   1.000
_cell.length_b   1.000
_cell.length_c   1.000
_cell.angle_alpha   90.00
_cell.angle_beta   90.00
_cell.angle_gamma   90.00
#
_symmetry.space_group_name_H-M   'P 1'
#
loop_
_entity.id
_entity.type
_entity.pdbx_description
1 polymer ?
#
loop_
_entity_poly.entity_id
_entity_poly.type
_entity_poly.pdbx_seq_one_letter_code
_entity_poly.pdbx_strand_id
1 'polypeptide(L)'
;MKKIIVAVLLFVNLTSVVFAANHQHHKSGDVVMDHKMMASMNHSSNIQYSENDNVAFVKAMIPHHEGAIIMSQKQLPKITDPEIKKLAENIIIAQKQEIKFMKNWLNNKSVN
;
A
#
# COMPACT_ATOMS: atom_id res chain seq x y z
N MET A 1 -28.27 11.18 14.40
CA MET A 1 -28.02 11.11 12.95
C MET A 1 -26.98 12.17 12.56
N LYS A 2 -25.71 11.78 12.39
CA LYS A 2 -24.68 12.62 11.76
C LYS A 2 -23.76 11.67 11.00
N LYS A 3 -23.90 11.66 9.66
CA LYS A 3 -23.03 10.90 8.76
C LYS A 3 -21.70 11.66 8.67
N ILE A 4 -20.74 11.29 9.49
CA ILE A 4 -19.37 11.82 9.36
C ILE A 4 -18.67 10.91 8.36
N ILE A 5 -18.68 11.35 7.10
CA ILE A 5 -17.87 10.78 6.03
C ILE A 5 -16.43 11.23 6.33
N VAL A 6 -15.64 10.38 6.99
CA VAL A 6 -14.20 10.61 7.11
C VAL A 6 -13.58 10.18 5.77
N ALA A 7 -13.51 11.13 4.85
CA ALA A 7 -12.62 11.02 3.71
C ALA A 7 -11.19 11.03 4.27
N VAL A 8 -10.51 9.88 4.21
CA VAL A 8 -9.07 9.78 4.49
C VAL A 8 -8.35 10.45 3.32
N LEU A 9 -8.30 11.78 3.35
CA LEU A 9 -7.32 12.54 2.60
C LEU A 9 -6.00 12.34 3.33
N LEU A 10 -5.11 11.56 2.72
CA LEU A 10 -3.70 11.46 3.13
C LEU A 10 -3.02 12.83 2.92
N PHE A 11 -3.16 13.72 3.90
CA PHE A 11 -2.28 14.86 4.07
C PHE A 11 -1.04 14.37 4.82
N VAL A 12 0.00 13.98 4.09
CA VAL A 12 1.34 13.82 4.66
C VAL A 12 1.87 15.21 4.96
N ASN A 13 1.75 15.64 6.22
CA ASN A 13 2.46 16.82 6.73
C ASN A 13 3.94 16.46 6.87
N LEU A 14 4.77 16.99 5.98
CA LEU A 14 6.22 16.88 6.07
C LEU A 14 6.76 18.04 6.93
N THR A 15 6.84 17.84 8.24
CA THR A 15 7.64 18.70 9.12
C THR A 15 8.94 17.98 9.46
N SER A 16 10.00 18.37 8.77
CA SER A 16 11.37 17.97 9.07
C SER A 16 11.80 18.58 10.40
N VAL A 17 11.83 17.80 11.47
CA VAL A 17 12.66 18.11 12.64
C VAL A 17 13.80 17.13 12.67
N VAL A 18 14.94 17.56 12.13
CA VAL A 18 16.23 16.94 12.40
C VAL A 18 16.65 17.38 13.80
N PHE A 19 16.67 16.45 14.75
CA PHE A 19 17.47 16.59 15.95
C PHE A 19 18.38 15.37 16.04
N ALA A 20 19.64 15.58 15.66
CA ALA A 20 20.69 14.60 15.81
C ALA A 20 21.20 14.62 17.25
N ALA A 21 20.84 13.62 18.05
CA ALA A 21 21.60 13.22 19.23
C ALA A 21 21.20 11.79 19.66
N ASN A 22 22.22 10.94 19.85
CA ASN A 22 22.19 9.63 20.51
C ASN A 22 21.74 8.40 19.69
N HIS A 23 22.68 7.84 18.92
CA HIS A 23 22.59 6.45 18.49
C HIS A 23 22.82 5.51 19.68
N GLN A 24 21.74 5.07 20.33
CA GLN A 24 21.77 3.85 21.13
C GLN A 24 21.55 2.63 20.21
N HIS A 25 22.51 1.72 20.26
CA HIS A 25 22.42 0.38 19.69
C HIS A 25 21.23 -0.37 20.31
N HIS A 26 20.11 -0.46 19.58
CA HIS A 26 19.07 -1.45 19.86
C HIS A 26 19.32 -2.69 19.01
N LYS A 27 19.93 -3.70 19.62
CA LYS A 27 19.83 -5.10 19.16
C LYS A 27 18.49 -5.65 19.66
N SER A 28 17.61 -6.08 18.75
CA SER A 28 16.87 -7.35 18.86
C SER A 28 15.77 -7.45 17.79
N GLY A 29 15.86 -8.49 16.95
CA GLY A 29 14.70 -9.13 16.29
C GLY A 29 14.58 -8.88 14.79
N ASP A 30 14.98 -9.89 14.02
CA ASP A 30 14.82 -10.02 12.56
C ASP A 30 13.53 -9.41 11.99
N VAL A 31 13.63 -8.21 11.44
CA VAL A 31 12.87 -7.84 10.24
C VAL A 31 13.91 -7.62 9.17
N VAL A 32 14.26 -8.68 8.45
CA VAL A 32 14.92 -8.54 7.16
C VAL A 32 13.88 -7.89 6.24
N MET A 33 13.84 -6.56 6.22
CA MET A 33 13.25 -5.86 5.09
C MET A 33 14.15 -6.18 3.90
N ASP A 34 13.66 -7.03 3.00
CA ASP A 34 14.37 -7.40 1.79
C ASP A 34 14.84 -6.12 1.07
N HIS A 35 16.08 -6.09 0.62
CA HIS A 35 16.67 -4.93 -0.07
C HIS A 35 15.82 -4.52 -1.29
N LYS A 36 15.05 -5.45 -1.88
CA LYS A 36 14.06 -5.16 -2.93
C LYS A 36 12.88 -4.32 -2.44
N MET A 37 12.41 -4.51 -1.20
CA MET A 37 11.28 -3.75 -0.65
C MET A 37 11.66 -2.28 -0.47
N MET A 38 12.88 -2.01 0.01
CA MET A 38 13.44 -0.67 0.15
C MET A 38 13.77 -0.03 -1.20
N ALA A 39 14.33 -0.79 -2.15
CA ALA A 39 14.60 -0.29 -3.51
C ALA A 39 13.31 0.08 -4.26
N SER A 40 12.23 -0.68 -4.06
CA SER A 40 10.90 -0.40 -4.61
C SER A 40 10.31 0.92 -4.09
N MET A 41 10.50 1.21 -2.80
CA MET A 41 10.04 2.46 -2.18
C MET A 41 10.84 3.70 -2.65
N ASN A 42 12.15 3.55 -2.87
CA ASN A 42 13.03 4.67 -3.23
C ASN A 42 12.90 5.12 -4.69
N HIS A 43 12.35 4.28 -5.57
CA HIS A 43 12.22 4.58 -7.00
C HIS A 43 11.03 5.50 -7.36
N SER A 44 10.15 5.83 -6.41
CA SER A 44 8.95 6.66 -6.65
C SER A 44 9.21 8.17 -6.73
N SER A 45 10.45 8.64 -6.55
CA SER A 45 10.74 10.08 -6.43
C SER A 45 10.92 10.83 -7.75
N ASN A 46 10.89 10.17 -8.93
CA ASN A 46 11.12 10.86 -10.20
C ASN A 46 10.52 10.18 -11.45
N ILE A 47 9.28 9.71 -11.38
CA ILE A 47 8.61 9.07 -12.54
C ILE A 47 7.83 10.13 -13.35
N GLN A 48 8.30 10.43 -14.56
CA GLN A 48 7.47 11.05 -15.60
C GLN A 48 6.53 9.96 -16.16
N TYR A 49 5.22 10.22 -16.22
CA TYR A 49 4.23 9.24 -16.67
C TYR A 49 3.75 9.51 -18.11
N SER A 50 4.00 8.56 -19.00
CA SER A 50 3.52 8.35 -20.37
C SER A 50 2.47 7.21 -20.40
N GLU A 51 1.85 6.90 -21.56
CA GLU A 51 0.95 5.74 -21.67
C GLU A 51 1.64 4.41 -21.30
N ASN A 52 2.94 4.30 -21.52
CA ASN A 52 3.73 3.14 -21.12
C ASN A 52 3.88 3.06 -19.59
N ASP A 53 3.85 4.21 -18.93
CA ASP A 53 3.92 4.30 -17.47
C ASP A 53 2.61 3.91 -16.79
N ASN A 54 1.46 4.01 -17.48
CA ASN A 54 0.21 3.43 -16.99
C ASN A 54 0.27 1.90 -16.95
N VAL A 55 0.85 1.25 -17.97
CA VAL A 55 1.02 -0.22 -17.98
C VAL A 55 1.97 -0.66 -16.88
N ALA A 56 3.11 0.03 -16.72
CA ALA A 56 4.05 -0.24 -15.65
C ALA A 56 3.41 -0.05 -14.26
N PHE A 57 2.66 1.05 -14.07
CA PHE A 57 1.93 1.33 -12.85
C PHE A 57 0.92 0.22 -12.52
N VAL A 58 0.06 -0.16 -13.47
CA VAL A 58 -0.95 -1.19 -13.26
C VAL A 58 -0.32 -2.55 -12.96
N LYS A 59 0.76 -2.93 -13.66
CA LYS A 59 1.51 -4.17 -13.38
C LYS A 59 2.14 -4.16 -11.99
N ALA A 60 2.65 -3.02 -11.52
CA ALA A 60 3.22 -2.87 -10.18
C ALA A 60 2.14 -2.86 -9.08
N MET A 61 0.96 -2.31 -9.36
CA MET A 61 -0.11 -2.20 -8.38
C MET A 61 -0.82 -3.53 -8.08
N ILE A 62 -0.86 -4.48 -9.01
CA ILE A 62 -1.42 -5.82 -8.75
C ILE A 62 -0.73 -6.52 -7.56
N PRO A 63 0.59 -6.76 -7.56
CA PRO A 63 1.26 -7.42 -6.44
C PRO A 63 1.29 -6.55 -5.17
N HIS A 64 1.31 -5.22 -5.29
CA HIS A 64 1.15 -4.31 -4.13
C HIS A 64 -0.19 -4.56 -3.42
N HIS A 65 -1.28 -4.68 -4.18
CA HIS A 65 -2.61 -4.93 -3.63
C HIS A 65 -2.75 -6.35 -3.06
N GLU A 66 -2.17 -7.35 -3.73
CA GLU A 66 -2.11 -8.72 -3.21
C GLU A 66 -1.42 -8.79 -1.84
N GLY A 67 -0.35 -8.02 -1.64
CA GLY A 67 0.34 -7.88 -0.36
C GLY A 67 -0.57 -7.36 0.76
N ALA A 68 -1.31 -6.28 0.51
CA ALA A 68 -2.22 -5.71 1.51
C ALA A 68 -3.42 -6.63 1.82
N ILE A 69 -3.91 -7.40 0.86
CA ILE A 69 -4.92 -8.43 1.09
C ILE A 69 -4.37 -9.52 2.03
N ILE A 70 -3.17 -10.04 1.75
CA ILE A 70 -2.53 -11.09 2.57
C ILE A 70 -2.33 -10.59 4.01
N MET A 71 -1.81 -9.37 4.18
CA MET A 71 -1.64 -8.76 5.50
C MET A 71 -2.97 -8.64 6.24
N SER A 72 -4.00 -8.13 5.57
CA SER A 72 -5.33 -7.95 6.15
C SER A 72 -5.93 -9.28 6.57
N GLN A 73 -5.87 -10.31 5.72
CA GLN A 73 -6.38 -11.65 6.03
C GLN A 73 -5.66 -12.30 7.20
N LYS A 74 -4.32 -12.17 7.27
CA LYS A 74 -3.51 -12.72 8.36
C LYS A 74 -3.82 -12.07 9.70
N GLN A 75 -4.10 -10.77 9.70
CA GLN A 75 -4.36 -10.02 10.92
C GLN A 75 -5.83 -10.08 11.35
N LEU A 76 -6.78 -10.20 10.42
CA LEU A 76 -8.22 -10.19 10.67
C LEU A 76 -8.68 -11.04 11.87
N PRO A 77 -8.26 -12.31 12.05
CA PRO A 77 -8.71 -13.13 13.20
C PRO A 77 -8.16 -12.65 14.56
N LYS A 78 -7.17 -11.76 14.57
CA LYS A 78 -6.51 -11.22 15.77
C LYS A 78 -7.01 -9.83 16.15
N ILE A 79 -7.82 -9.20 15.31
CA ILE A 79 -8.31 -7.83 15.54
C ILE A 79 -9.51 -7.88 16.49
N THR A 80 -9.38 -7.20 17.63
CA THR A 80 -10.45 -7.06 18.63
C THR A 80 -11.24 -5.77 18.50
N ASP A 81 -10.62 -4.71 17.95
CA ASP A 81 -11.27 -3.44 17.70
C ASP A 81 -12.24 -3.55 16.50
N PRO A 82 -13.56 -3.28 16.68
CA PRO A 82 -14.54 -3.41 15.61
C PRO A 82 -14.31 -2.48 14.42
N GLU A 83 -13.78 -1.27 14.63
CA GLU A 83 -13.51 -0.32 13.56
C GLU A 83 -12.32 -0.78 12.72
N ILE A 84 -11.27 -1.27 13.38
CA ILE A 84 -10.09 -1.82 12.70
C ILE A 84 -10.43 -3.12 11.96
N LYS A 85 -11.34 -3.94 12.51
CA LYS A 85 -11.82 -5.16 11.84
C LYS A 85 -12.55 -4.79 10.54
N LYS A 86 -13.46 -3.82 10.61
CA LYS A 86 -14.18 -3.31 9.45
C LYS A 86 -13.24 -2.72 8.40
N LEU A 87 -12.20 -2.02 8.83
CA LEU A 87 -11.16 -1.51 7.93
C LEU A 87 -10.47 -2.65 7.17
N ALA A 88 -10.03 -3.71 7.86
CA ALA A 88 -9.38 -4.86 7.24
C ALA A 88 -10.30 -5.59 6.24
N GLU A 89 -11.57 -5.77 6.58
CA GLU A 89 -12.58 -6.34 5.68
C GLU A 89 -12.77 -5.48 4.42
N ASN A 90 -12.86 -4.16 4.59
CA ASN A 90 -13.00 -3.23 3.47
C ASN A 90 -11.77 -3.22 2.55
N ILE A 91 -10.56 -3.27 3.12
CA ILE A 91 -9.31 -3.37 2.34
C ILE A 91 -9.35 -4.63 1.46
N ILE A 92 -9.73 -5.78 2.02
CA ILE A 92 -9.80 -7.04 1.27
C ILE A 92 -10.80 -6.93 0.11
N ILE A 93 -11.98 -6.36 0.35
CA ILE A 93 -13.03 -6.25 -0.66
C ILE A 93 -12.61 -5.29 -1.79
N ALA A 94 -12.20 -4.07 -1.43
CA ALA A 94 -11.84 -3.04 -2.39
C ALA A 94 -10.67 -3.48 -3.27
N GLN A 95 -9.60 -4.00 -2.66
CA GLN A 95 -8.40 -4.34 -3.40
C GLN A 95 -8.58 -5.56 -4.31
N LYS A 96 -9.47 -6.50 -3.97
CA LYS A 96 -9.86 -7.57 -4.89
C LYS A 96 -10.59 -7.03 -6.13
N GLN A 97 -11.45 -6.02 -5.95
CA GLN A 97 -12.15 -5.38 -7.06
C GLN A 97 -11.17 -4.61 -7.96
N GLU A 98 -10.22 -3.89 -7.36
CA GLU A 98 -9.17 -3.15 -8.07
C GLU A 98 -8.25 -4.10 -8.86
N ILE A 99 -7.83 -5.23 -8.27
CA ILE A 99 -7.06 -6.26 -8.99
C ILE A 99 -7.85 -6.78 -10.20
N LYS A 100 -9.15 -7.06 -10.04
CA LYS A 100 -10.00 -7.53 -11.14
C LYS A 100 -10.06 -6.49 -12.26
N PHE A 101 -10.25 -5.22 -11.90
CA PHE A 101 -10.23 -4.12 -12.85
C PHE A 101 -8.89 -4.04 -13.60
N MET A 102 -7.76 -4.05 -12.88
CA MET A 102 -6.42 -3.96 -13.44
C MET A 102 -6.11 -5.11 -14.41
N LYS A 103 -6.46 -6.35 -14.04
CA LYS A 103 -6.29 -7.53 -14.91
C LYS A 103 -7.12 -7.42 -16.18
N ASN A 104 -8.36 -6.98 -16.08
CA ASN A 104 -9.22 -6.75 -17.24
C ASN A 104 -8.68 -5.64 -18.14
N TRP A 105 -8.21 -4.53 -17.57
CA TRP A 105 -7.65 -3.42 -18.31
C TRP A 105 -6.39 -3.83 -19.09
N LEU A 106 -5.48 -4.61 -18.47
CA LEU A 106 -4.30 -5.14 -19.15
C LEU A 106 -4.65 -6.08 -20.31
N ASN A 107 -5.65 -6.96 -20.12
CA ASN A 107 -6.09 -7.86 -21.19
C ASN A 107 -6.63 -7.08 -22.39
N ASN A 108 -7.43 -6.04 -22.15
CA ASN A 108 -7.98 -5.21 -23.24
C ASN A 108 -6.90 -4.41 -23.98
N LYS A 109 -5.79 -4.05 -23.31
CA LYS A 109 -4.63 -3.43 -23.96
C LYS A 109 -3.78 -4.42 -24.75
N SER A 110 -3.76 -5.72 -24.39
CA SER A 110 -3.00 -6.74 -25.15
C SER A 110 -3.70 -7.23 -26.42
N VAL A 111 -4.99 -6.94 -26.59
CA VAL A 111 -5.81 -7.35 -27.74
C VAL A 111 -5.85 -6.25 -28.83
N ASN A 112 -5.37 -5.04 -28.53
CA ASN A 112 -5.26 -3.93 -29.47
C ASN A 112 -3.79 -3.65 -29.79
#